data_AF-A0A9W3SG36-F1
#
_entry.id   AF-A0A9W3SG36-F1
#
_cell.length_a   1.000
_cell.length_b   1.000
_cell.length_c   1.000
_cell.angle_alpha   90.00
_cell.angle_beta   90.00
_cell.angle_gamma   90.00
#
_symmetry.space_group_name_H-M   'P 1'
#
loop_
_entity.id
_entity.type
_entity.pdbx_description
1 polymer ?
#
loop_
_entity_poly.entity_id
_entity_poly.type
_entity_poly.pdbx_seq_one_letter_code
_entity_poly.pdbx_strand_id
1 'polypeptide(L)'
;MLTIFLISSGYRDFQEQKQLYEKMGSDYALPAGYSEHNLGLSLDIGSTQKKMEKAPEGKWIEENVWKHGFVLRYPKNKSNITGIQYEPWHIRYVGLPHSAIMQKKNFTLEEYLEFLKEEKEVSTEVEGKKYTVSYYKVSENMKVNVPANKQYEISGNNMDGVIVTVQE
;
A
#
# COMPACT_ATOMS: atom_id res chain seq x y z
N MET A 1 10.16 -0.66 28.03
CA MET A 1 10.15 0.63 27.29
C MET A 1 8.78 0.74 26.67
N LEU A 2 8.04 1.82 26.95
CA LEU A 2 6.68 2.00 26.43
C LEU A 2 6.76 2.42 24.96
N THR A 3 6.19 1.67 24.03
CA THR A 3 6.10 2.07 22.61
C THR A 3 4.88 2.98 22.46
N ILE A 4 5.03 4.15 21.83
CA ILE A 4 3.91 5.07 21.58
C ILE A 4 3.92 5.48 20.11
N PHE A 5 2.95 4.93 19.37
CA PHE A 5 2.66 5.35 18.01
C PHE A 5 1.86 6.65 18.01
N LEU A 6 2.20 7.55 17.08
CA LEU A 6 1.46 8.77 16.78
C LEU A 6 1.07 8.75 15.31
N ILE A 7 -0.18 9.05 14.96
CA ILE A 7 -0.51 9.36 13.57
C ILE A 7 -0.20 10.83 13.35
N SER A 8 0.82 11.12 12.53
CA SER A 8 1.23 12.49 12.22
C SER A 8 0.50 13.07 11.01
N SER A 9 0.06 12.20 10.09
CA SER A 9 -0.69 12.61 8.89
C SER A 9 -1.54 11.44 8.39
N GLY A 10 -2.74 11.74 7.90
CA GLY A 10 -3.67 10.76 7.33
C GLY A 10 -4.23 11.28 6.01
N TYR A 11 -5.55 11.35 5.84
CA TYR A 11 -6.12 11.99 4.66
C TYR A 11 -5.64 13.44 4.52
N ARG A 12 -5.31 13.84 3.29
CA ARG A 12 -5.07 15.23 2.90
C ARG A 12 -5.88 15.56 1.67
N ASP A 13 -6.62 16.66 1.70
CA ASP A 13 -7.32 17.12 0.50
C ASP A 13 -6.35 17.72 -0.54
N PHE A 14 -6.87 18.10 -1.71
CA PHE A 14 -6.03 18.69 -2.77
C PHE A 14 -5.46 20.06 -2.40
N GLN A 15 -6.15 20.86 -1.59
CA GLN A 15 -5.67 22.18 -1.17
C GLN A 15 -4.52 22.03 -0.18
N GLU A 16 -4.68 21.18 0.84
CA GLU A 16 -3.64 20.84 1.81
C GLU A 16 -2.39 20.28 1.12
N GLN A 17 -2.57 19.35 0.18
CA GLN A 17 -1.45 18.76 -0.56
C GLN A 17 -0.75 19.80 -1.43
N LYS A 18 -1.51 20.69 -2.10
CA LYS A 18 -0.95 21.77 -2.90
C LYS A 18 -0.13 22.74 -2.05
N GLN A 19 -0.65 23.16 -0.91
CA GLN A 19 0.06 24.04 0.01
C GLN A 19 1.36 23.41 0.53
N LEU A 20 1.34 22.11 0.85
CA LEU A 20 2.55 21.42 1.25
C LEU A 20 3.58 21.38 0.11
N TYR A 21 3.13 21.06 -1.12
CA TYR A 21 4.00 21.03 -2.30
C TYR A 21 4.65 22.39 -2.56
N GLU A 22 3.87 23.48 -2.53
CA GLU A 22 4.38 24.84 -2.70
C GLU A 22 5.38 25.25 -1.61
N LYS A 23 5.16 24.78 -0.37
CA LYS A 23 6.01 25.10 0.78
C LYS A 23 7.32 24.29 0.81
N MET A 24 7.24 23.00 0.53
CA MET A 24 8.34 22.05 0.75
C MET A 24 9.10 21.71 -0.54
N GLY A 25 8.51 21.97 -1.70
CA GLY A 25 9.09 21.64 -3.01
C GLY A 25 8.98 20.16 -3.39
N SER A 26 9.37 19.87 -4.63
CA SER A 26 9.28 18.55 -5.25
C SER A 26 10.19 17.49 -4.65
N ASP A 27 11.23 17.90 -3.91
CA ASP A 27 12.16 16.98 -3.24
C ASP A 27 11.52 16.29 -2.03
N TYR A 28 10.40 16.84 -1.52
CA TYR A 28 9.74 16.37 -0.31
C TYR A 28 8.27 16.00 -0.52
N ALA A 29 7.55 16.74 -1.35
CA ALA A 29 6.12 16.54 -1.54
C ALA A 29 5.80 16.26 -3.01
N LEU A 30 4.75 15.48 -3.23
CA LEU A 30 4.17 15.26 -4.55
C LEU A 30 3.07 16.30 -4.85
N PRO A 31 2.85 16.66 -6.13
CA PRO A 31 1.72 17.49 -6.51
C PRO A 31 0.38 16.91 -6.04
N ALA A 32 -0.61 17.77 -5.82
CA ALA A 32 -1.98 17.33 -5.52
C ALA A 32 -2.50 16.40 -6.63
N GLY A 33 -3.12 15.28 -6.24
CA GLY A 33 -3.53 14.20 -7.16
C GLY A 33 -2.52 13.06 -7.29
N TYR A 34 -1.28 13.27 -6.85
CA TYR A 34 -0.21 12.26 -6.93
C TYR A 34 0.20 11.73 -5.54
N SER A 35 -0.28 12.33 -4.44
CA SER A 35 -0.03 11.84 -3.08
C SER A 35 -1.03 10.76 -2.69
N GLU A 36 -0.55 9.67 -2.09
CA GLU A 36 -1.43 8.61 -1.57
C GLU A 36 -2.34 9.09 -0.43
N HIS A 37 -1.99 10.19 0.24
CA HIS A 37 -2.83 10.81 1.28
C HIS A 37 -4.12 11.40 0.68
N ASN A 38 -4.13 11.75 -0.61
CA ASN A 38 -5.34 12.19 -1.29
C ASN A 38 -6.39 11.06 -1.40
N LEU A 39 -5.98 9.80 -1.26
CA LEU A 39 -6.87 8.63 -1.27
C LEU A 39 -7.38 8.26 0.13
N GLY A 40 -6.79 8.82 1.20
CA GLY A 40 -7.08 8.40 2.58
C GLY A 40 -6.64 6.97 2.91
N LEU A 41 -5.78 6.37 2.07
CA LEU A 41 -5.28 5.00 2.24
C LEU A 41 -3.86 4.95 2.83
N SER A 42 -3.19 6.09 3.01
CA SER A 42 -1.88 6.17 3.63
C SER A 42 -1.90 6.90 4.97
N LEU A 43 -0.98 6.52 5.84
CA LEU A 43 -0.74 7.16 7.13
C LEU A 43 0.76 7.40 7.29
N ASP A 44 1.12 8.58 7.79
CA ASP A 44 2.46 8.82 8.34
C ASP A 44 2.39 8.55 9.84
N ILE A 45 3.24 7.62 10.30
CA ILE A 45 3.32 7.20 11.69
C ILE A 45 4.62 7.71 12.32
N GLY A 46 4.49 8.44 13.42
CA GLY A 46 5.59 8.92 14.25
C GLY A 46 5.80 8.09 15.52
N SER A 47 6.95 8.33 16.16
CA SER A 47 7.28 7.86 17.50
C SER A 47 7.50 9.06 18.41
N THR A 48 7.01 8.99 19.64
CA THR A 48 7.24 10.05 20.63
C THR A 48 8.65 9.99 21.25
N GLN A 49 9.45 8.97 20.91
CA GLN A 49 10.75 8.73 21.52
C GLN A 49 11.94 9.13 20.64
N LYS A 50 11.90 8.73 19.37
CA LYS A 50 13.03 8.85 18.44
C LYS A 50 12.53 9.03 17.01
N LYS A 51 13.43 9.44 16.12
CA LYS A 51 13.17 9.36 14.68
C LYS A 51 12.90 7.91 14.27
N MET A 52 11.97 7.71 13.34
CA MET A 52 11.42 6.41 12.99
C MET A 52 12.49 5.40 12.52
N GLU A 53 13.57 5.85 11.88
CA GLU A 53 14.69 4.98 11.46
C GLU A 53 15.40 4.28 12.63
N LYS A 54 15.29 4.83 13.84
CA LYS A 54 15.95 4.34 15.06
C LYS A 54 14.96 3.95 16.16
N ALA A 55 13.67 4.19 15.93
CA ALA A 55 12.63 3.96 16.90
C ALA A 55 12.17 2.49 16.86
N PRO A 56 11.81 1.88 18.01
CA PRO A 56 11.18 0.57 18.03
C PRO A 56 9.92 0.50 17.16
N GLU A 57 9.16 1.60 17.07
CA GLU A 57 7.98 1.74 16.21
C GLU A 57 8.29 1.52 14.73
N GLY A 58 9.39 2.08 14.21
CA GLY A 58 9.78 1.91 12.80
C GLY A 58 10.18 0.48 12.48
N LYS A 59 10.93 -0.17 13.37
CA LYS A 59 11.23 -1.61 13.24
C LYS A 59 9.96 -2.45 13.30
N TRP A 60 9.05 -2.12 14.21
CA TRP A 60 7.77 -2.81 14.31
C TRP A 60 6.96 -2.68 13.02
N ILE A 61 6.95 -1.49 12.40
CA ILE A 61 6.30 -1.25 11.10
C ILE A 61 6.84 -2.21 10.04
N GLU A 62 8.16 -2.24 9.84
CA GLU A 62 8.82 -3.11 8.84
C GLU A 62 8.46 -4.60 9.00
N GLU A 63 8.24 -5.06 10.24
CA GLU A 63 8.04 -6.47 10.55
C GLU A 63 6.55 -6.90 10.62
N ASN A 64 5.61 -5.98 10.87
CA ASN A 64 4.27 -6.33 11.33
C ASN A 64 3.09 -5.70 10.59
N VAL A 65 3.24 -4.53 9.95
CA VAL A 65 2.07 -3.82 9.38
C VAL A 65 1.34 -4.63 8.30
N TRP A 66 2.06 -5.52 7.62
CA TRP A 66 1.50 -6.43 6.62
C TRP A 66 0.41 -7.34 7.18
N LYS A 67 0.46 -7.71 8.46
CA LYS A 67 -0.57 -8.52 9.12
C LYS A 67 -1.92 -7.81 9.19
N HIS A 68 -1.91 -6.49 9.04
CA HIS A 68 -3.07 -5.61 9.19
C HIS A 68 -3.51 -4.99 7.84
N GLY A 69 -3.04 -5.52 6.71
CA GLY A 69 -3.39 -5.00 5.38
C GLY A 69 -2.57 -3.79 4.94
N PHE A 70 -1.54 -3.40 5.69
CA PHE A 70 -0.67 -2.27 5.37
C PHE A 70 0.69 -2.70 4.85
N VAL A 71 1.38 -1.85 4.10
CA VAL A 71 2.78 -2.05 3.69
C VAL A 71 3.60 -0.81 4.03
N LEU A 72 4.89 -1.00 4.32
CA LEU A 72 5.84 0.10 4.29
C LEU A 72 6.01 0.53 2.83
N ARG A 73 5.47 1.70 2.47
CA ARG A 73 5.28 2.08 1.06
C ARG A 73 6.59 2.39 0.34
N TYR A 74 7.53 2.99 1.06
CA TYR A 74 8.82 3.44 0.54
C TYR A 74 9.97 2.82 1.36
N PRO A 75 10.30 1.54 1.13
CA PRO A 75 11.36 0.84 1.85
C PRO A 75 12.77 1.22 1.37
N LYS A 76 13.79 0.87 2.16
CA LYS A 76 15.20 1.08 1.80
C LYS A 76 15.54 0.38 0.49
N ASN A 77 16.43 1.00 -0.29
CA ASN A 77 17.00 0.44 -1.53
C ASN A 77 15.98 0.17 -2.65
N LYS A 78 14.80 0.79 -2.61
CA LYS A 78 13.76 0.66 -3.64
C LYS A 78 13.36 2.01 -4.28
N SER A 79 14.10 3.08 -3.99
CA SER A 79 13.82 4.42 -4.51
C SER A 79 13.98 4.55 -6.02
N ASN A 80 14.78 3.68 -6.65
CA ASN A 80 14.86 3.55 -8.10
C ASN A 80 13.60 2.99 -8.75
N ILE A 81 12.70 2.36 -7.97
CA ILE A 81 11.42 1.80 -8.41
C ILE A 81 10.29 2.73 -8.02
N THR A 82 10.22 3.13 -6.74
CA THR A 82 9.13 3.97 -6.22
C THR A 82 9.26 5.44 -6.61
N GLY A 83 10.46 5.89 -6.99
CA GLY A 83 10.79 7.31 -7.19
C GLY A 83 10.90 8.12 -5.90
N ILE A 84 10.65 7.53 -4.74
CA ILE A 84 10.64 8.18 -3.42
C ILE A 84 11.72 7.56 -2.54
N GLN A 85 12.42 8.40 -1.78
CA GLN A 85 13.44 7.94 -0.83
C GLN A 85 12.82 7.11 0.30
N TYR A 86 13.66 6.45 1.09
CA TYR A 86 13.19 5.67 2.23
C TYR A 86 12.41 6.55 3.23
N GLU A 87 11.17 6.15 3.51
CA GLU A 87 10.28 6.81 4.47
C GLU A 87 9.77 5.79 5.50
N PRO A 88 10.47 5.58 6.63
CA PRO A 88 10.09 4.58 7.64
C PRO A 88 8.74 4.83 8.33
N TRP A 89 8.16 6.01 8.14
CA TRP A 89 6.88 6.42 8.73
C TRP A 89 5.68 6.14 7.82
N HIS A 90 5.88 6.05 6.51
CA HIS A 90 4.78 6.07 5.54
C HIS A 90 4.27 4.66 5.25
N ILE A 91 3.08 4.35 5.76
CA ILE A 91 2.40 3.08 5.52
C ILE A 91 1.19 3.27 4.60
N ARG A 92 0.96 2.29 3.73
CA ARG A 92 -0.14 2.28 2.77
C ARG A 92 -1.03 1.06 2.99
N TYR A 93 -2.33 1.26 3.14
CA TYR A 93 -3.31 0.19 3.14
C TYR A 93 -3.51 -0.36 1.72
N VAL A 94 -3.32 -1.66 1.58
CA VAL A 94 -3.57 -2.44 0.36
C VAL A 94 -4.50 -3.63 0.60
N GLY A 95 -4.87 -3.91 1.86
CA GLY A 95 -5.74 -5.02 2.24
C GLY A 95 -5.02 -6.37 2.33
N LEU A 96 -5.70 -7.33 2.97
CA LEU A 96 -5.31 -8.74 2.90
C LEU A 96 -6.02 -9.38 1.69
N PRO A 97 -5.35 -10.30 0.98
CA PRO A 97 -4.05 -10.88 1.29
C PRO A 97 -2.88 -10.12 0.65
N HIS A 98 -3.13 -9.00 -0.02
CA HIS A 98 -2.16 -8.25 -0.82
C HIS A 98 -0.89 -7.92 -0.03
N SER A 99 -1.05 -7.33 1.16
CA SER A 99 0.09 -6.98 2.02
C SER A 99 0.93 -8.19 2.43
N ALA A 100 0.32 -9.36 2.63
CA ALA A 100 1.02 -10.59 2.96
C ALA A 100 1.83 -11.13 1.77
N ILE A 101 1.28 -11.06 0.55
CA ILE A 101 2.01 -11.42 -0.68
C ILE A 101 3.21 -10.47 -0.86
N MET A 102 2.99 -9.16 -0.71
CA MET A 102 4.02 -8.14 -0.83
C MET A 102 5.15 -8.35 0.21
N GLN A 103 4.80 -8.60 1.47
CA GLN A 103 5.78 -8.90 2.51
C GLN A 103 6.61 -10.14 2.17
N LYS A 104 5.94 -11.24 1.79
CA LYS A 104 6.61 -12.53 1.50
C LYS A 104 7.59 -12.42 0.33
N LYS A 105 7.27 -11.62 -0.69
CA LYS A 105 8.10 -11.42 -1.87
C LYS A 105 9.01 -10.18 -1.81
N ASN A 106 8.95 -9.41 -0.72
CA ASN A 106 9.68 -8.15 -0.57
C ASN A 106 9.42 -7.18 -1.73
N PHE A 107 8.15 -7.02 -2.08
CA PHE A 107 7.70 -6.16 -3.17
C PHE A 107 7.30 -4.76 -2.70
N THR A 108 7.64 -3.78 -3.53
CA THR A 108 6.95 -2.49 -3.60
C THR A 108 5.55 -2.65 -4.22
N LEU A 109 4.70 -1.63 -4.12
CA LEU A 109 3.38 -1.68 -4.76
C LEU A 109 3.51 -1.79 -6.28
N GLU A 110 4.48 -1.11 -6.86
CA GLU A 110 4.81 -1.14 -8.28
C GLU A 110 5.17 -2.57 -8.75
N GLU A 111 6.11 -3.22 -8.06
CA GLU A 111 6.50 -4.60 -8.35
C GLU A 111 5.33 -5.58 -8.16
N TYR A 112 4.50 -5.36 -7.14
CA TYR A 112 3.33 -6.19 -6.88
C TYR A 112 2.28 -6.12 -8.00
N LEU A 113 2.01 -4.92 -8.51
CA LEU A 113 1.05 -4.73 -9.59
C LEU A 113 1.55 -5.37 -10.91
N GLU A 114 2.85 -5.27 -11.22
CA GLU A 114 3.43 -5.97 -12.37
C GLU A 114 3.40 -7.48 -12.19
N PHE A 115 3.72 -7.98 -10.99
CA PHE A 115 3.59 -9.40 -10.67
C PHE A 115 2.15 -9.93 -10.87
N LEU A 116 1.13 -9.21 -10.42
CA LEU A 116 -0.27 -9.61 -10.66
C LEU A 116 -0.63 -9.60 -12.15
N LYS A 117 -0.10 -8.63 -12.91
CA LYS A 117 -0.30 -8.60 -14.37
C LYS A 117 0.34 -9.79 -15.06
N GLU A 118 1.49 -10.26 -14.60
CA GLU A 118 2.19 -11.41 -15.17
C GLU A 118 1.49 -12.73 -14.82
N GLU A 119 1.23 -12.97 -13.53
CA GLU A 119 0.68 -14.24 -13.05
C GLU A 119 -0.82 -14.41 -13.37
N LYS A 120 -1.56 -13.30 -13.54
CA LYS A 120 -3.03 -13.24 -13.73
C LYS A 120 -3.87 -13.78 -12.59
N GLU A 121 -3.42 -14.79 -11.86
CA GLU A 121 -4.11 -15.35 -10.71
C GLU A 121 -3.11 -15.88 -9.69
N VAL A 122 -3.30 -15.51 -8.42
CA VAL A 122 -2.42 -15.90 -7.32
C VAL A 122 -3.27 -16.35 -6.16
N SER A 123 -3.04 -17.58 -5.70
CA SER A 123 -3.67 -18.10 -4.49
C SER A 123 -2.71 -18.04 -3.31
N THR A 124 -3.22 -17.68 -2.14
CA THR A 124 -2.44 -17.62 -0.90
C THR A 124 -3.31 -17.90 0.31
N GLU A 125 -2.68 -18.14 1.46
CA GLU A 125 -3.36 -18.39 2.72
C GLU A 125 -2.83 -17.44 3.79
N VAL A 126 -3.73 -16.75 4.49
CA VAL A 126 -3.42 -15.86 5.60
C VAL A 126 -4.33 -16.22 6.77
N GLU A 127 -3.73 -16.57 7.91
CA GLU A 127 -4.46 -16.95 9.14
C GLU A 127 -5.49 -18.07 8.91
N GLY A 128 -5.14 -19.08 8.09
CA GLY A 128 -6.02 -20.21 7.77
C GLY A 128 -7.15 -19.91 6.78
N LYS A 129 -7.25 -18.66 6.30
CA LYS A 129 -8.18 -18.26 5.23
C LYS A 129 -7.46 -18.29 3.90
N LYS A 130 -8.06 -18.96 2.92
CA LYS A 130 -7.55 -18.99 1.55
C LYS A 130 -8.09 -17.81 0.77
N TYR A 131 -7.24 -17.27 -0.07
CA TYR A 131 -7.57 -16.17 -0.96
C TYR A 131 -7.10 -16.49 -2.36
N THR A 132 -7.88 -16.04 -3.35
CA THR A 132 -7.50 -16.01 -4.75
C THR A 132 -7.56 -14.56 -5.22
N VAL A 133 -6.44 -14.07 -5.74
CA VAL A 133 -6.31 -12.72 -6.30
C VAL A 133 -6.15 -12.84 -7.81
N SER A 134 -7.12 -12.34 -8.58
CA SER A 134 -7.14 -12.42 -10.04
C SER A 134 -7.04 -11.03 -10.66
N TYR A 135 -6.16 -10.87 -11.64
CA TYR A 135 -5.99 -9.66 -12.44
C TYR A 135 -6.71 -9.79 -13.78
N TYR A 136 -7.44 -8.74 -14.14
CA TYR A 136 -8.08 -8.61 -15.43
C TYR A 136 -7.68 -7.31 -16.10
N LYS A 137 -7.21 -7.39 -17.35
CA LYS A 137 -6.95 -6.20 -18.17
C LYS A 137 -8.27 -5.62 -18.65
N VAL A 138 -8.49 -4.32 -18.43
CA VAL A 138 -9.68 -3.60 -18.88
C VAL A 138 -9.67 -3.47 -20.40
N SER A 139 -10.83 -3.72 -21.00
CA SER A 139 -11.15 -3.45 -22.41
C SER A 139 -12.52 -2.75 -22.49
N GLU A 140 -12.88 -2.20 -23.66
CA GLU A 140 -14.13 -1.43 -23.84
C GLU A 140 -15.38 -2.16 -23.33
N ASN A 141 -15.46 -3.47 -23.57
CA ASN A 141 -16.53 -4.33 -23.08
C ASN A 141 -15.93 -5.57 -22.43
N MET A 142 -16.02 -5.64 -21.10
CA MET A 142 -15.41 -6.67 -20.29
C MET A 142 -16.42 -7.17 -19.25
N LYS A 143 -16.33 -8.46 -18.91
CA LYS A 143 -17.03 -9.06 -17.77
C LYS A 143 -16.02 -9.62 -16.78
N VAL A 144 -16.22 -9.31 -15.50
CA VAL A 144 -15.53 -9.95 -14.38
C VAL A 144 -16.49 -10.98 -13.79
N ASN A 145 -16.04 -12.22 -13.63
CA ASN A 145 -16.83 -13.22 -12.92
C ASN A 145 -16.45 -13.19 -11.44
N VAL A 146 -17.45 -13.03 -10.57
CA VAL A 146 -17.29 -13.08 -9.11
C VAL A 146 -18.16 -14.17 -8.51
N PRO A 147 -17.74 -14.81 -7.41
CA PRO A 147 -18.52 -15.86 -6.78
C PRO A 147 -19.78 -15.29 -6.10
N ALA A 148 -20.92 -15.98 -6.25
CA ALA A 148 -22.19 -15.56 -5.65
C ALA A 148 -22.25 -15.78 -4.12
N ASN A 149 -21.52 -16.77 -3.60
CA ASN A 149 -21.62 -17.25 -2.21
C ASN A 149 -20.30 -17.14 -1.44
N LYS A 150 -19.34 -16.31 -1.90
CA LYS A 150 -18.08 -16.04 -1.22
C LYS A 150 -17.90 -14.54 -1.03
N GLN A 151 -17.08 -14.14 -0.05
CA GLN A 151 -16.70 -12.74 0.10
C GLN A 151 -15.68 -12.38 -0.98
N TYR A 152 -15.86 -11.23 -1.60
CA TYR A 152 -14.92 -10.71 -2.58
C TYR A 152 -14.79 -9.19 -2.50
N GLU A 153 -13.64 -8.70 -2.93
CA GLU A 153 -13.34 -7.28 -3.14
C GLU A 153 -12.90 -7.05 -4.58
N ILE A 154 -13.16 -5.85 -5.09
CA ILE A 154 -12.76 -5.43 -6.43
C ILE A 154 -12.06 -4.08 -6.32
N SER A 155 -10.85 -3.97 -6.86
CA SER A 155 -10.09 -2.73 -6.92
C SER A 155 -9.56 -2.47 -8.33
N GLY A 156 -9.57 -1.22 -8.76
CA GLY A 156 -8.73 -0.82 -9.90
C GLY A 156 -7.25 -0.84 -9.49
N ASN A 157 -6.35 -1.02 -10.46
CA ASN A 157 -4.90 -0.87 -10.25
C ASN A 157 -4.39 0.56 -10.50
N ASN A 158 -5.30 1.51 -10.75
CA ASN A 158 -5.00 2.89 -11.15
C ASN A 158 -4.24 3.04 -12.49
N MET A 159 -4.30 2.02 -13.36
CA MET A 159 -3.62 2.01 -14.66
C MET A 159 -4.54 1.47 -15.76
N ASP A 160 -4.70 0.16 -15.84
CA ASP A 160 -5.23 -0.56 -17.00
C ASP A 160 -6.00 -1.84 -16.62
N GLY A 161 -6.20 -2.10 -15.33
CA GLY A 161 -6.71 -3.37 -14.86
C GLY A 161 -7.54 -3.30 -13.60
N VAL A 162 -8.28 -4.39 -13.39
CA VAL A 162 -9.10 -4.67 -12.22
C VAL A 162 -8.52 -5.88 -11.51
N ILE A 163 -8.42 -5.80 -10.19
CA ILE A 163 -7.98 -6.87 -9.30
C ILE A 163 -9.22 -7.34 -8.53
N VAL A 164 -9.48 -8.64 -8.56
CA VAL A 164 -10.54 -9.29 -7.79
C VAL A 164 -9.89 -10.15 -6.74
N THR A 165 -10.29 -9.95 -5.48
CA THR A 165 -9.84 -10.76 -4.36
C THR A 165 -11.01 -11.55 -3.86
N VAL A 166 -10.93 -12.88 -3.90
CA VAL A 166 -11.95 -13.78 -3.34
C VAL A 166 -11.37 -14.41 -2.09
N GLN A 167 -12.12 -14.36 -0.99
CA GLN A 167 -11.82 -15.16 0.20
C GLN A 167 -12.66 -16.44 0.14
N GLU A 168 -12.01 -17.60 0.28
CA GLU A 168 -12.68 -18.90 0.29
C GLU A 168 -13.23 -19.31 1.66
#